data_AF-A0A9D4TMJ3-F1
#
_entry.id   AF-A0A9D4TMJ3-F1
#
_cell.length_a   1.000
_cell.length_b   1.000
_cell.length_c   1.000
_cell.angle_alpha   90.00
_cell.angle_beta   90.00
_cell.angle_gamma   90.00
#
_symmetry.space_group_name_H-M   'P 1'
#
loop_
_entity.id
_entity.type
_entity.pdbx_description
1 polymer ?
#
loop_
_entity_poly.entity_id
_entity_poly.type
_entity_poly.pdbx_seq_one_letter_code
_entity_poly.pdbx_strand_id
1 'polypeptide(L)'
;MPQLAAELAAAVDEAPVWTLDQAVGLVFGGLLLVLYLSSSQVDAFVARQQRRQLGLCERCGGLNEPASCTEKGCPVREQQA
;
A
#
# COMPACT_ATOMS: atom_id res chain seq x y z
N MET A 1 -20.53 1.81 17.29
CA MET A 1 -19.79 0.56 16.99
C MET A 1 -20.42 -0.74 17.52
N PRO A 2 -21.16 -0.82 18.64
CA PRO A 2 -21.67 -2.12 19.13
C PRO A 2 -22.82 -2.70 18.28
N GLN A 3 -23.65 -1.85 17.65
CA GLN A 3 -24.75 -2.30 16.78
C GLN A 3 -24.24 -3.02 15.52
N LEU A 4 -23.24 -2.45 14.83
CA LEU A 4 -22.69 -3.06 13.62
C LEU A 4 -22.02 -4.41 13.91
N ALA A 5 -21.37 -4.56 15.07
CA ALA A 5 -20.81 -5.83 15.50
C ALA A 5 -21.90 -6.88 15.80
N ALA A 6 -23.02 -6.47 16.41
CA ALA A 6 -24.15 -7.36 16.69
C ALA A 6 -24.88 -7.79 15.41
N GLU A 7 -25.06 -6.88 14.44
CA GLU A 7 -25.63 -7.20 13.13
C GLU A 7 -24.73 -8.13 12.32
N LEU A 8 -23.41 -7.91 12.37
CA LEU A 8 -22.47 -8.81 11.71
C LEU A 8 -22.49 -10.21 12.32
N ALA A 9 -22.58 -10.31 13.65
CA ALA A 9 -22.65 -11.59 14.34
C ALA A 9 -23.92 -12.37 13.98
N ALA A 10 -25.08 -11.71 13.97
CA ALA A 10 -26.34 -12.32 13.55
C ALA A 10 -26.28 -12.79 12.08
N ALA A 11 -25.72 -11.97 11.19
CA ALA A 11 -25.57 -12.32 9.78
C ALA A 11 -24.58 -13.49 9.55
N VAL A 12 -23.56 -13.64 10.39
CA VAL A 12 -22.64 -14.78 10.34
C VAL A 12 -23.29 -16.06 10.86
N ASP A 13 -24.12 -15.98 11.90
CA ASP A 13 -24.88 -17.13 12.42
C ASP A 13 -25.92 -17.67 11.42
N GLU A 14 -26.52 -16.77 10.62
CA GLU A 14 -27.48 -17.14 9.56
C GLU A 14 -26.82 -17.52 8.24
N ALA A 15 -25.49 -17.44 8.14
CA ALA A 15 -24.78 -17.77 6.91
C ALA A 15 -24.86 -19.29 6.63
N PRO A 16 -25.09 -19.70 5.36
CA PRO A 16 -25.13 -21.10 5.00
C PRO A 16 -23.75 -21.75 5.18
N VAL A 17 -23.72 -23.08 5.35
CA VAL A 17 -22.47 -23.85 5.36
C VAL A 17 -21.80 -23.75 3.99
N TRP A 18 -20.57 -23.23 3.96
CA TRP A 18 -19.82 -23.02 2.73
C TRP A 18 -19.20 -24.32 2.25
N THR A 19 -19.27 -24.58 0.93
CA THR A 19 -18.46 -25.65 0.34
C THR A 19 -16.98 -25.23 0.32
N LEU A 20 -16.08 -26.21 0.23
CA LEU A 20 -14.63 -25.95 0.22
C LEU A 20 -14.25 -24.97 -0.92
N ASP A 21 -14.82 -25.16 -2.12
CA ASP A 21 -14.55 -24.30 -3.27
C ASP A 21 -15.04 -22.85 -3.07
N GLN A 22 -16.21 -22.67 -2.43
CA GLN A 22 -16.74 -21.34 -2.15
C GLN A 22 -15.89 -20.63 -1.09
N ALA A 23 -15.45 -21.35 -0.05
CA ALA A 23 -14.57 -20.81 0.98
C ALA A 23 -13.22 -20.37 0.38
N VAL A 24 -12.62 -21.22 -0.47
CA VAL A 24 -11.40 -20.88 -1.21
C VAL A 24 -11.62 -19.64 -2.09
N GLY A 25 -12.74 -19.59 -2.82
CA GLY A 25 -13.11 -18.44 -3.65
C GLY A 25 -13.18 -17.14 -2.86
N LEU A 26 -13.77 -17.14 -1.66
CA LEU A 26 -13.77 -15.97 -0.78
C LEU A 26 -12.38 -15.58 -0.31
N VAL A 27 -11.56 -16.55 0.10
CA VAL A 27 -10.20 -16.27 0.59
C VAL A 27 -9.36 -15.62 -0.51
N PHE A 28 -9.35 -16.20 -1.71
CA PHE A 28 -8.61 -15.64 -2.83
C PHE A 28 -9.20 -14.32 -3.33
N GLY A 29 -10.53 -14.19 -3.35
CA GLY A 29 -11.19 -12.92 -3.68
C GLY A 29 -10.81 -11.80 -2.72
N GLY A 30 -10.83 -12.06 -1.42
CA GLY A 30 -10.38 -11.13 -0.39
C GLY A 30 -8.90 -10.79 -0.52
N LEU A 31 -8.04 -11.79 -0.76
CA LEU A 31 -6.61 -11.58 -1.00
C LEU A 31 -6.36 -10.67 -2.20
N LEU A 32 -7.05 -10.91 -3.33
CA LEU A 32 -6.93 -10.09 -4.53
C LEU A 32 -7.39 -8.65 -4.28
N LEU A 33 -8.48 -8.47 -3.53
CA LEU A 33 -8.95 -7.13 -3.16
C LEU A 33 -7.92 -6.38 -2.31
N VAL A 34 -7.33 -7.04 -1.31
CA VAL A 34 -6.26 -6.45 -0.48
C VAL A 34 -5.06 -6.07 -1.33
N LEU A 35 -4.62 -6.97 -2.23
CA LEU A 35 -3.51 -6.71 -3.14
C LEU A 35 -3.81 -5.49 -4.04
N TYR A 36 -5.01 -5.44 -4.62
CA TYR A 36 -5.43 -4.31 -5.45
C TYR A 36 -5.40 -2.98 -4.68
N LEU A 37 -5.99 -2.93 -3.49
CA LEU A 37 -5.99 -1.72 -2.66
C LEU A 37 -4.57 -1.32 -2.20
N SER A 38 -3.68 -2.28 -2.01
CA SER A 38 -2.29 -2.05 -1.59
C SER A 38 -1.33 -1.71 -2.74
N SER A 39 -1.75 -1.90 -4.00
CA SER A 39 -0.91 -1.76 -5.20
C SER A 39 -0.11 -0.44 -5.22
N SER A 40 -0.78 0.69 -5.02
CA SER A 40 -0.14 2.02 -4.99
C SER A 40 0.95 2.16 -3.93
N GLN A 41 0.79 1.52 -2.77
CA GLN A 41 1.78 1.57 -1.69
C GLN A 41 3.00 0.71 -2.04
N VAL A 42 2.77 -0.45 -2.65
CA VAL A 42 3.83 -1.33 -3.15
C VAL A 42 4.61 -0.64 -4.25
N ASP A 43 3.92 -0.01 -5.21
CA ASP A 43 4.56 0.75 -6.30
C ASP A 43 5.43 1.89 -5.75
N ALA A 44 4.91 2.66 -4.79
CA ALA A 44 5.66 3.72 -4.13
C ALA A 44 6.85 3.18 -3.33
N PHE A 45 6.74 1.99 -2.73
CA PHE A 45 7.86 1.34 -2.05
C PHE A 45 8.94 0.90 -3.04
N VAL A 46 8.56 0.21 -4.12
CA VAL A 46 9.48 -0.26 -5.16
C VAL A 46 10.17 0.93 -5.84
N ALA A 47 9.43 1.98 -6.19
CA ALA A 47 10.00 3.19 -6.80
C ALA A 47 11.04 3.86 -5.89
N ARG A 48 10.79 3.92 -4.57
CA ARG A 48 11.78 4.42 -3.60
C ARG A 48 13.04 3.58 -3.57
N GLN A 49 12.91 2.25 -3.54
CA GLN A 49 14.07 1.35 -3.56
C GLN A 49 14.88 1.47 -4.85
N GLN A 50 14.22 1.56 -6.00
CA GLN A 50 14.89 1.77 -7.30
C GLN A 50 15.66 3.09 -7.33
N ARG A 51 15.03 4.19 -6.88
CA ARG A 51 15.68 5.51 -6.80
C ARG A 51 16.89 5.47 -5.90
N ARG A 52 16.79 4.82 -4.74
CA ARG A 52 17.90 4.65 -3.81
C ARG A 52 19.09 3.91 -4.44
N GLN A 53 18.82 2.83 -5.18
CA GLN A 53 19.88 2.08 -5.89
C GLN A 53 20.54 2.90 -7.00
N LEU A 54 19.80 3.82 -7.63
CA LEU A 54 20.30 4.73 -8.66
C LEU A 54 20.93 6.02 -8.09
N GLY A 55 20.97 6.19 -6.75
CA GLY A 55 21.45 7.42 -6.12
C GLY A 55 20.56 8.64 -6.36
N LEU A 56 19.30 8.44 -6.75
CA LEU A 56 18.30 9.47 -7.00
C LEU A 56 17.51 9.80 -5.73
N CYS A 57 16.87 10.97 -5.71
CA CYS A 57 16.03 11.36 -4.59
C CYS A 57 14.81 10.42 -4.47
N GLU A 58 14.60 9.79 -3.32
CA GLU A 58 13.54 8.79 -3.13
C GLU A 58 12.12 9.35 -3.31
N ARG A 59 11.90 10.66 -3.12
CA ARG A 59 10.60 11.32 -3.30
C ARG A 59 10.35 11.82 -4.73
N CYS A 60 11.20 12.72 -5.22
CA CYS A 60 11.02 13.37 -6.53
C CYS A 60 11.53 12.51 -7.70
N GLY A 61 12.46 11.58 -7.46
CA GLY A 61 13.13 10.80 -8.52
C GLY A 61 14.16 11.59 -9.34
N GLY A 62 14.36 12.88 -9.04
CA GLY A 62 15.36 13.72 -9.68
C GLY A 62 16.79 13.38 -9.24
N LEU A 63 17.74 13.90 -10.02
CA LEU A 63 19.13 14.00 -9.59
C LEU A 63 19.19 14.82 -8.31
N ASN A 64 20.17 14.56 -7.47
CA ASN A 64 20.31 15.22 -6.19
C ASN A 64 20.89 16.64 -6.37
N GLU A 65 20.30 17.43 -7.25
CA GLU A 65 20.74 18.74 -7.67
C GLU A 65 19.59 19.75 -7.44
N PRO A 66 19.90 20.97 -6.98
CA PRO A 66 18.87 21.96 -6.65
C PRO A 66 18.03 22.39 -7.85
N ALA A 67 18.54 22.22 -9.08
CA ALA A 67 17.81 22.51 -10.31
C ALA A 67 16.72 21.46 -10.65
N SER A 68 16.87 20.22 -10.15
CA SER A 68 15.97 19.10 -10.51
C SER A 68 15.18 18.53 -9.35
N CYS A 69 15.50 18.86 -8.09
CA CYS A 69 14.69 18.45 -6.94
C CYS A 69 14.28 19.60 -6.01
N THR A 70 12.97 19.84 -5.95
CA THR A 70 12.33 20.91 -5.15
C THR A 70 11.87 20.43 -3.77
N GLU A 71 12.02 19.14 -3.47
CA GLU A 71 11.52 18.51 -2.25
C GLU A 71 12.40 18.80 -1.02
N LYS A 72 11.76 18.99 0.15
CA LYS A 72 12.47 19.12 1.44
C LYS A 72 13.00 17.76 1.86
N GLY A 73 14.32 17.65 2.07
CA GLY A 73 15.01 16.42 2.49
C GLY A 73 15.83 15.73 1.40
N CYS A 74 16.04 16.37 0.25
CA CYS A 74 16.99 15.88 -0.74
C CYS A 74 18.42 16.27 -0.29
N PRO A 75 19.39 15.33 -0.18
CA PRO A 75 20.64 15.51 0.59
C PRO A 75 21.47 16.76 0.29
N VAL A 76 21.38 17.33 -0.92
CA VAL A 76 22.15 18.53 -1.27
C VAL A 76 21.60 19.82 -0.63
N ARG A 77 20.33 19.88 -0.22
CA ARG A 77 19.83 21.02 0.57
C ARG A 77 20.39 21.06 2.00
N GLU A 78 20.82 19.92 2.54
CA GLU A 78 21.29 19.83 3.93
C GLU A 78 22.77 20.22 4.09
N GLN A 79 23.53 20.30 3.00
CA GLN A 79 24.94 20.73 3.00
C GLN A 79 25.13 22.24 2.71
N GLN A 80 24.07 23.00 2.45
CA GLN A 80 24.13 24.43 2.11
C GLN A 80 23.37 25.34 3.10
N ALA A 81 23.00 24.85 4.28
CA ALA A 81 22.41 25.63 5.36
C ALA A 81 23.41 25.84 6.51
#